data_AF-A0A529P447-F1
#
_entry.id   AF-A0A529P447-F1
#
_cell.length_a   1.000
_cell.length_b   1.000
_cell.length_c   1.000
_cell.angle_alpha   90.00
_cell.angle_beta   90.00
_cell.angle_gamma   90.00
#
_symmetry.space_group_name_H-M   'P 1'
#
loop_
_entity.id
_entity.type
_entity.pdbx_description
1 polymer ?
#
loop_
_entity_poly.entity_id
_entity_poly.type
_entity_poly.pdbx_seq_one_letter_code
_entity_poly.pdbx_strand_id
1 'polypeptide(L)' 'MSTFSPREIVSELDRFIIGQKDAKRAVAIALRNRWRRQQLQGQMREEVMPKNILMIGPTGVGKTEISRRLARLAG' A
#
# COMPACT_ATOMS: atom_id res chain seq x y z
N MET A 1 -10.43 -8.38 -3.53
CA MET A 1 -9.63 -7.21 -3.07
C MET A 1 -10.33 -6.61 -1.88
N SER A 2 -9.65 -6.60 -0.75
CA SER A 2 -10.14 -6.01 0.48
C SER A 2 -10.45 -4.52 0.28
N THR A 3 -11.61 -4.08 0.76
CA THR A 3 -12.15 -2.71 0.64
C THR A 3 -11.53 -1.73 1.62
N PHE A 4 -10.44 -2.10 2.30
CA PHE A 4 -9.82 -1.30 3.33
C PHE A 4 -9.53 0.13 2.87
N SER A 5 -9.86 1.07 3.72
CA SER A 5 -9.42 2.45 3.64
C SER A 5 -7.90 2.53 3.92
N PRO A 6 -7.22 3.60 3.48
CA PRO A 6 -5.82 3.81 3.81
C PRO A 6 -5.53 3.79 5.32
N ARG A 7 -6.48 4.25 6.16
CA ARG A 7 -6.34 4.25 7.62
C ARG A 7 -6.36 2.84 8.20
N GLU A 8 -7.26 1.98 7.72
CA GLU A 8 -7.34 0.58 8.15
C GLU A 8 -6.09 -0.20 7.75
N ILE A 9 -5.56 0.03 6.53
CA ILE A 9 -4.30 -0.60 6.09
C ILE A 9 -3.15 -0.18 7.01
N VAL A 10 -3.02 1.12 7.32
CA VAL A 10 -1.99 1.61 8.24
C VAL A 10 -2.16 0.99 9.63
N SER A 11 -3.38 0.94 10.15
CA SER A 11 -3.68 0.34 11.45
C SER A 11 -3.29 -1.13 11.52
N GLU A 12 -3.50 -1.88 10.44
CA GLU A 12 -3.11 -3.29 10.39
C GLU A 12 -1.58 -3.44 10.29
N LEU A 13 -0.90 -2.56 9.56
CA LEU A 13 0.57 -2.52 9.52
C LEU A 13 1.18 -2.10 10.86
N ASP A 14 0.52 -1.24 11.64
CA ASP A 14 0.95 -0.81 12.97
C ASP A 14 1.04 -1.98 13.98
N ARG A 15 0.29 -3.06 13.77
CA ARG A 15 0.34 -4.26 14.62
C ARG A 15 1.65 -5.04 14.50
N PHE A 16 2.40 -4.85 13.41
CA PHE A 16 3.59 -5.65 13.10
C PHE A 16 4.85 -4.81 12.91
N ILE A 17 4.70 -3.55 12.49
CA ILE A 17 5.82 -2.66 12.20
C ILE A 17 5.72 -1.48 13.16
N ILE A 18 6.78 -1.18 13.90
CA ILE A 18 6.83 0.01 14.76
C ILE A 18 7.37 1.20 13.96
N GLY A 19 6.74 2.38 14.09
CA GLY A 19 7.18 3.59 13.37
C GLY A 19 6.91 3.55 11.86
N GLN A 20 7.82 4.10 11.06
CA GLN A 20 7.75 4.11 9.58
C GLN A 20 6.43 4.67 9.00
N LYS A 21 5.89 5.74 9.62
CA LYS A 21 4.57 6.31 9.29
C LYS A 21 4.43 6.67 7.81
N ASP A 22 5.45 7.28 7.23
CA ASP A 22 5.43 7.71 5.83
C ASP A 22 5.42 6.53 4.86
N ALA A 23 6.24 5.51 5.13
CA ALA A 23 6.28 4.29 4.33
C ALA A 23 4.94 3.54 4.38
N LYS A 24 4.34 3.40 5.57
CA LYS A 24 3.01 2.78 5.75
C LYS A 24 1.93 3.54 5.00
N ARG A 25 1.93 4.87 5.09
CA ARG A 25 0.98 5.73 4.37
C ARG A 25 1.14 5.60 2.86
N ALA A 26 2.38 5.61 2.36
CA ALA A 26 2.66 5.47 0.93
C ALA A 26 2.11 4.16 0.37
N VAL A 27 2.40 3.03 1.03
CA VAL A 27 1.91 1.71 0.59
C VAL A 27 0.39 1.57 0.69
N ALA A 28 -0.22 2.13 1.73
CA ALA A 28 -1.67 2.12 1.90
C ALA A 28 -2.38 2.90 0.78
N ILE A 29 -1.84 4.06 0.39
CA ILE A 29 -2.36 4.85 -0.73
C ILE A 29 -2.18 4.11 -2.05
N ALA A 30 -1.02 3.50 -2.30
CA ALA A 30 -0.78 2.75 -3.52
C ALA A 30 -1.76 1.57 -3.67
N LEU A 31 -1.99 0.82 -2.58
CA LEU A 31 -2.97 -0.27 -2.58
C LEU A 31 -4.40 0.27 -2.80
N ARG A 32 -4.78 1.37 -2.13
CA ARG A 32 -6.10 1.99 -2.33
C ARG A 32 -6.29 2.50 -3.76
N ASN A 33 -5.26 3.03 -4.39
CA ASN A 33 -5.32 3.48 -5.77
C ASN A 33 -5.53 2.31 -6.74
N ARG A 34 -5.01 1.12 -6.44
CA ARG A 34 -5.31 -0.10 -7.21
C ARG A 34 -6.81 -0.44 -7.13
N TRP A 35 -7.41 -0.36 -5.95
CA TRP A 35 -8.87 -0.53 -5.79
C TRP A 35 -9.66 0.55 -6.51
N ARG A 36 -9.28 1.83 -6.38
CA ARG A 36 -9.94 2.96 -7.08
C ARG A 36 -9.90 2.78 -8.60
N ARG A 37 -8.77 2.34 -9.15
CA ARG A 37 -8.62 2.04 -10.57
C ARG A 37 -9.64 0.98 -11.04
N GLN A 38 -9.94 -0.02 -10.23
CA GLN A 38 -10.94 -1.04 -10.58
C GLN A 38 -12.36 -0.49 -10.66
N GLN A 39 -12.64 0.64 -9.99
CA GLN A 39 -13.94 1.33 -10.06
C GLN A 39 -14.06 2.23 -11.29
N LEU A 40 -12.96 2.50 -12.02
CA LEU A 40 -12.99 3.26 -13.25
C LEU A 40 -13.47 2.40 -14.42
N GLN A 41 -14.05 3.03 -15.44
CA GLN A 41 -14.56 2.39 -16.64
C GLN A 41 -13.84 2.88 -17.90
N GLY A 42 -13.85 2.06 -18.96
CA GLY A 42 -13.32 2.41 -20.28
C GLY A 42 -11.86 2.83 -20.29
N GLN A 43 -11.54 3.76 -21.18
CA GLN A 43 -10.18 4.26 -21.45
C GLN A 43 -9.47 4.81 -20.21
N MET A 44 -10.21 5.45 -19.30
CA MET A 44 -9.63 6.02 -18.07
C MET A 44 -9.02 4.93 -17.17
N ARG A 45 -9.57 3.71 -17.15
CA ARG A 45 -9.01 2.60 -16.37
C ARG A 45 -7.67 2.11 -16.92
N GLU A 46 -7.47 2.21 -18.23
CA GLU A 46 -6.25 1.80 -18.92
C GLU A 46 -5.13 2.82 -18.73
N GLU A 47 -5.46 4.11 -18.74
CA GLU A 47 -4.52 5.21 -18.54
C GLU A 47 -3.97 5.31 -17.12
N VAL A 48 -4.75 4.88 -16.11
CA VAL A 48 -4.31 4.94 -14.71
C VAL A 48 -3.30 3.83 -14.41
N MET A 49 -2.02 4.21 -14.42
CA MET A 49 -0.91 3.32 -14.06
C MET A 49 -0.76 3.10 -12.55
N PRO A 50 -0.23 1.93 -12.11
CA PRO A 50 0.12 1.70 -10.72
C PRO A 50 1.08 2.75 -10.16
N LYS A 51 0.89 3.11 -8.88
CA LYS A 51 1.79 4.01 -8.16
C LYS A 51 2.89 3.19 -7.48
N ASN A 52 3.93 2.88 -8.25
CA ASN A 52 5.10 2.16 -7.75
C ASN A 52 5.83 2.96 -6.66
N ILE A 53 6.45 2.26 -5.71
CA ILE A 53 7.10 2.87 -4.53
C ILE A 53 8.56 2.46 -4.50
N LEU A 54 9.44 3.44 -4.30
CA LEU A 54 10.84 3.23 -3.96
C LEU A 54 11.03 3.52 -2.46
N MET A 55 11.40 2.50 -1.69
CA MET A 55 11.71 2.66 -0.26
C MET A 55 13.21 2.86 -0.06
N ILE A 56 13.60 4.00 0.50
CA ILE A 56 15.00 4.35 0.77
C ILE A 56 15.25 4.33 2.29
N GLY A 57 16.32 3.66 2.72
CA GLY A 57 16.72 3.61 4.13
C GLY A 57 17.69 2.47 4.45
N PRO A 58 18.30 2.44 5.64
CA PRO A 58 19.29 1.42 6.04
C PRO A 58 18.66 0.03 6.21
N THR A 59 19.48 -1.01 6.36
CA THR A 59 19.01 -2.38 6.61
C THR A 59 18.32 -2.48 7.97
N GLY A 60 17.46 -3.49 8.16
CA GLY A 60 16.78 -3.74 9.44
C GLY A 60 15.60 -2.83 9.80
N VAL A 61 15.36 -1.72 9.09
CA VAL A 61 14.29 -0.75 9.43
C VAL A 61 12.86 -1.17 9.06
N GLY A 62 12.67 -2.36 8.50
CA GLY A 62 11.34 -2.90 8.18
C GLY A 62 10.82 -2.67 6.75
N LYS A 63 11.63 -2.18 5.80
CA LYS A 63 11.22 -2.00 4.38
C LYS A 63 10.58 -3.26 3.80
N THR A 64 11.27 -4.40 3.92
CA THR A 64 10.80 -5.69 3.41
C THR A 64 9.58 -6.20 4.17
N GLU A 65 9.51 -5.97 5.49
CA GLU A 65 8.38 -6.41 6.31
C GLU A 65 7.09 -5.66 5.95
N ILE A 66 7.18 -4.36 5.64
CA ILE A 66 6.05 -3.56 5.13
C ILE A 66 5.50 -4.20 3.86
N SER A 67 6.34 -4.47 2.87
CA SER A 67 5.89 -5.10 1.60
C SER A 67 5.32 -6.51 1.82
N ARG A 68 5.94 -7.31 2.69
CA ARG A 68 5.48 -8.67 3.02
C ARG A 68 4.11 -8.66 3.70
N ARG A 69 3.87 -7.75 4.65
CA ARG A 69 2.58 -7.60 5.33
C ARG A 69 1.52 -7.05 4.39
N LEU A 70 1.86 -6.04 3.58
CA LEU A 70 0.96 -5.47 2.59
C LEU A 70 0.46 -6.54 1.60
N ALA A 71 1.34 -7.45 1.14
CA ALA A 71 0.96 -8.53 0.23
C ALA A 71 -0.11 -9.45 0.84
N ARG A 72 -0.07 -9.70 2.15
CA ARG A 72 -1.10 -10.50 2.85
C ARG A 72 -2.45 -9.79 2.94
N LEU A 73 -2.46 -8.45 2.93
CA LEU A 73 -3.69 -7.65 2.93
C LEU A 73 -4.30 -7.49 1.54
N ALA A 74 -3.46 -7.60 0.51
CA ALA A 74 -3.83 -7.41 -0.88
C ALA A 74 -4.25 -8.70 -1.60
N GLY A 75 -3.88 -9.87 -1.07
CA GLY A 75 -4.42 -11.17 -1.45
C GLY A 75 -5.90 -11.27 -1.10
#